data_AF-A0A4Y8I8P6-F1
#
_entry.id   AF-A0A4Y8I8P6-F1
#
_cell.length_a   1.000
_cell.length_b   1.000
_cell.length_c   1.000
_cell.angle_alpha   90.00
_cell.angle_beta   90.00
_cell.angle_gamma   90.00
#
_symmetry.space_group_name_H-M   'P 1'
#
loop_
_entity.id
_entity.type
_entity.pdbx_description
1 polymer ?
#
loop_
_entity_poly.entity_id
_entity_poly.type
_entity_poly.pdbx_seq_one_letter_code
_entity_poly.pdbx_strand_id
1 'polypeptide(L)'
;MGAIALIIAIIAFAILWSSDHELFKWMVLGAGIVAAYLRAVVSSIARRSGQIGPDVKTFWMHAANISFWISIILSIVVIVSAFK
;
A
#
# COMPACT_ATOMS: atom_id res chain seq x y z
N MET A 1 -1.67 -8.32 13.04
CA MET A 1 -1.46 -8.52 11.58
C MET A 1 -0.83 -7.30 10.87
N GLY A 2 -1.06 -6.05 11.27
CA GLY A 2 -0.52 -4.88 10.55
C GLY A 2 1.00 -4.66 10.64
N ALA A 3 1.66 -4.99 11.76
CA ALA A 3 3.09 -4.74 11.96
C ALA A 3 3.99 -5.62 11.07
N ILE A 4 3.67 -6.91 10.93
CA ILE A 4 4.45 -7.85 10.11
C ILE A 4 4.36 -7.47 8.63
N ALA A 5 3.17 -7.13 8.14
CA ALA A 5 2.97 -6.70 6.76
C ALA A 5 3.71 -5.39 6.45
N LEU A 6 3.81 -4.48 7.42
CA LEU A 6 4.60 -3.25 7.30
C LEU A 6 6.10 -3.55 7.18
N ILE A 7 6.65 -4.42 8.02
CA ILE A 7 8.06 -4.82 7.97
C ILE A 7 8.39 -5.46 6.62
N ILE A 8 7.54 -6.36 6.13
CA ILE A 8 7.71 -7.00 4.82
C ILE A 8 7.70 -5.96 3.69
N ALA A 9 6.77 -5.00 3.72
CA ALA A 9 6.71 -3.93 2.71
C ALA A 9 7.96 -3.04 2.72
N ILE A 10 8.51 -2.72 3.90
CA ILE A 10 9.74 -1.92 4.02
C ILE A 10 10.93 -2.68 3.42
N ILE A 11 11.09 -3.96 3.75
CA ILE A 11 12.17 -4.80 3.21
C ILE A 11 12.04 -4.93 1.70
N ALA A 12 10.84 -5.22 1.19
CA ALA A 12 10.59 -5.36 -0.24
C ALA A 12 10.87 -4.05 -1.00
N PHE A 13 10.50 -2.91 -0.42
CA PHE A 13 10.79 -1.60 -1.01
C PHE A 13 12.28 -1.27 -1.01
N ALA A 14 13.01 -1.60 0.06
CA ALA A 14 14.46 -1.38 0.13
C ALA A 14 15.21 -2.16 -0.96
N ILE A 15 14.84 -3.43 -1.17
CA ILE A 15 15.43 -4.28 -2.22
C ILE A 15 15.02 -3.77 -3.62
N LEU A 16 13.76 -3.37 -3.81
CA LEU A 16 13.29 -2.78 -5.05
C LEU A 16 14.08 -1.51 -5.39
N TRP A 17 14.37 -0.66 -4.41
CA TRP A 17 15.10 0.59 -4.62
C TRP A 17 16.54 0.39 -5.09
N SER A 18 17.18 -0.72 -4.69
CA SER A 18 18.51 -1.11 -5.18
C SER A 18 18.52 -1.74 -6.59
N SER A 19 17.35 -2.00 -7.20
CA SER A 19 17.26 -2.57 -8.56
C SER A 19 17.18 -1.51 -9.66
N ASP A 20 17.39 -1.87 -10.92
CA ASP A 20 17.32 -0.94 -12.06
C ASP A 20 15.89 -0.60 -12.54
N HIS A 21 14.86 -1.11 -11.86
CA HIS A 21 13.47 -0.97 -12.30
C HIS A 21 12.81 0.34 -11.86
N GLU A 22 13.22 1.48 -12.44
CA GLU A 22 12.71 2.82 -12.06
C GLU A 22 11.17 2.94 -12.12
N LEU A 23 10.55 2.48 -13.21
CA LEU A 23 9.09 2.59 -13.37
C LEU A 23 8.33 1.83 -12.27
N PHE A 24 8.84 0.68 -11.84
CA PHE A 24 8.25 -0.09 -10.74
C PHE A 24 8.43 0.59 -9.38
N LYS A 25 9.58 1.25 -9.12
CA LYS A 25 9.79 2.04 -7.90
C LYS A 25 8.71 3.10 -7.75
N TRP A 26 8.44 3.84 -8.83
CA TRP A 26 7.41 4.89 -8.85
C TRP A 26 5.99 4.34 -8.71
N MET A 27 5.68 3.20 -9.32
CA MET A 27 4.37 2.55 -9.15
C MET A 27 4.14 2.09 -7.70
N VAL A 28 5.14 1.50 -7.06
CA VAL A 28 5.07 1.05 -5.66
C VAL A 28 4.93 2.24 -4.71
N LEU A 29 5.70 3.31 -4.94
CA LEU A 29 5.59 4.55 -4.18
C LEU A 29 4.20 5.18 -4.34
N GLY A 30 3.70 5.27 -5.58
CA GLY A 30 2.37 5.80 -5.89
C GLY A 30 1.25 5.01 -5.21
N ALA A 31 1.31 3.68 -5.24
CA ALA A 31 0.36 2.81 -4.55
C ALA A 31 0.39 3.01 -3.01
N GLY A 32 1.57 3.23 -2.44
CA GLY A 32 1.74 3.55 -1.02
C GLY A 32 1.12 4.90 -0.64
N ILE A 33 1.33 5.94 -1.46
CA ILE A 33 0.74 7.28 -1.27
C ILE A 33 -0.79 7.19 -1.35
N VAL A 34 -1.33 6.46 -2.34
CA VAL A 34 -2.77 6.23 -2.47
C VAL A 34 -3.31 5.52 -1.23
N ALA A 35 -2.65 4.46 -0.74
CA ALA A 35 -3.07 3.77 0.47
C ALA A 35 -3.09 4.67 1.72
N ALA A 36 -2.12 5.59 1.84
CA ALA A 36 -2.07 6.57 2.93
C ALA A 36 -3.20 7.60 2.81
N TYR A 37 -3.43 8.12 1.60
CA TYR A 37 -4.53 9.06 1.33
C TYR A 37 -5.89 8.43 1.62
N LEU A 38 -6.14 7.20 1.15
CA LEU A 38 -7.37 6.47 1.42
C LEU A 38 -7.62 6.33 2.92
N ARG A 39 -6.60 5.96 3.72
CA ARG A 39 -6.71 5.91 5.19
C ARG A 39 -7.04 7.27 5.79
N ALA A 40 -6.42 8.34 5.31
CA ALA A 40 -6.70 9.70 5.77
C ALA A 40 -8.14 10.12 5.44
N VAL A 41 -8.64 9.77 4.26
CA VAL A 41 -10.04 9.99 3.85
C VAL A 41 -10.99 9.25 4.79
N VAL A 42 -10.77 7.95 5.08
CA VAL A 42 -11.60 7.23 6.07
C VAL A 42 -11.58 7.93 7.43
N SER A 43 -10.40 8.30 7.92
CA SER A 43 -10.28 8.99 9.20
C SER A 43 -10.99 10.36 9.20
N SER A 44 -10.90 11.10 8.10
CA SER A 44 -11.57 12.40 7.95
C SER A 44 -13.09 12.28 7.87
N ILE A 45 -13.60 11.33 7.07
CA ILE A 45 -15.04 11.06 6.98
C ILE A 45 -15.58 10.67 8.36
N ALA A 46 -14.88 9.79 9.09
CA ALA A 46 -15.29 9.35 10.43
C ALA A 46 -15.38 10.51 11.43
N ARG A 47 -14.44 11.46 11.34
CA ARG A 47 -14.43 12.65 12.19
C ARG A 47 -15.52 13.66 11.83
N ARG A 48 -15.88 13.78 10.55
CA ARG A 48 -16.85 14.79 10.07
C ARG A 48 -18.31 14.33 10.16
N SER A 49 -18.60 13.06 9.90
CA SER A 49 -19.98 12.57 9.85
C SER A 49 -20.50 12.02 11.18
N GLY A 50 -19.66 11.95 12.23
CA GLY A 50 -20.00 11.36 13.54
C GLY A 50 -20.16 9.84 13.52
N GLN A 51 -20.59 9.26 12.39
CA GLN A 51 -20.56 7.85 12.06
C GLN A 51 -20.38 7.70 10.54
N ILE A 52 -19.37 6.92 10.12
CA ILE A 52 -19.38 6.38 8.76
C ILE A 52 -20.27 5.14 8.82
N GLY A 53 -21.22 5.02 7.89
CA GLY A 53 -21.90 3.75 7.66
C GLY A 53 -20.86 2.62 7.56
N PRO A 54 -21.04 1.49 8.26
CA PRO A 54 -20.04 0.43 8.35
C PRO A 54 -19.56 -0.04 6.98
N ASP A 55 -20.43 -0.01 5.96
CA ASP A 55 -20.13 -0.42 4.59
C ASP A 55 -19.12 0.53 3.90
N VAL A 56 -19.30 1.84 4.05
CA VAL A 56 -18.41 2.85 3.45
C VAL A 56 -17.04 2.79 4.13
N LYS A 57 -17.00 2.64 5.46
CA LYS A 57 -15.74 2.47 6.19
C LYS A 57 -14.99 1.22 5.73
N THR A 58 -15.72 0.11 5.60
CA THR A 58 -15.19 -1.19 5.19
C THR A 58 -14.66 -1.15 3.76
N PHE A 59 -15.41 -0.55 2.82
CA PHE A 59 -14.96 -0.34 1.44
C PHE A 59 -13.62 0.38 1.37
N TRP A 60 -13.49 1.53 2.02
CA TRP A 60 -12.26 2.31 1.95
C TRP A 60 -11.08 1.65 2.68
N MET A 61 -11.33 0.92 3.77
CA MET A 61 -10.29 0.10 4.42
C MET A 61 -9.82 -1.04 3.51
N HIS A 62 -10.73 -1.70 2.78
CA HIS A 62 -10.36 -2.70 1.79
C HIS A 62 -9.57 -2.07 0.64
N ALA A 63 -9.99 -0.91 0.11
CA ALA A 63 -9.26 -0.20 -0.93
C ALA A 63 -7.82 0.17 -0.50
N ALA A 64 -7.65 0.63 0.74
CA ALA A 64 -6.33 0.93 1.30
C ALA A 64 -5.46 -0.34 1.44
N ASN A 65 -6.04 -1.44 1.92
CA ASN A 65 -5.33 -2.71 2.03
C ASN A 65 -4.96 -3.30 0.67
N ILE A 66 -5.87 -3.26 -0.32
CA ILE A 66 -5.60 -3.74 -1.69
C ILE A 66 -4.46 -2.94 -2.31
N SER A 67 -4.50 -1.61 -2.19
CA SER A 67 -3.42 -0.74 -2.70
C SER A 67 -2.06 -1.07 -2.08
N PHE A 68 -2.04 -1.37 -0.78
CA PHE A 68 -0.84 -1.79 -0.06
C PHE A 68 -0.34 -3.19 -0.49
N TRP A 69 -1.24 -4.15 -0.68
CA TRP A 69 -0.85 -5.49 -1.14
C TRP A 69 -0.35 -5.49 -2.59
N ILE A 70 -0.94 -4.67 -3.46
CA ILE A 70 -0.44 -4.46 -4.83
C ILE A 70 1.00 -3.94 -4.79
N SER A 71 1.32 -2.99 -3.91
CA SER A 71 2.67 -2.45 -3.80
C SER A 71 3.69 -3.51 -3.36
N ILE A 72 3.31 -4.39 -2.42
CA ILE A 72 4.13 -5.53 -2.00
C ILE A 72 4.35 -6.51 -3.16
N ILE A 73 3.28 -6.92 -3.85
CA ILE A 73 3.35 -7.90 -4.94
C ILE A 73 4.23 -7.37 -6.08
N LEU A 74 4.04 -6.12 -6.49
CA LEU A 74 4.87 -5.49 -7.52
C LEU A 74 6.35 -5.45 -7.11
N SER A 75 6.63 -5.18 -5.84
CA SER A 75 8.00 -5.23 -5.31
C SER A 75 8.59 -6.64 -5.38
N ILE A 76 7.84 -7.67 -4.98
CA ILE A 76 8.30 -9.07 -5.00
C ILE A 76 8.54 -9.56 -6.44
N VAL A 77 7.65 -9.25 -7.38
CA VAL A 77 7.79 -9.63 -8.79
C VAL A 77 9.11 -9.13 -9.36
N VAL A 78 9.46 -7.87 -9.06
CA VAL A 78 10.73 -7.27 -9.50
C VAL A 78 11.93 -7.96 -8.88
N ILE A 79 11.87 -8.23 -7.57
CA ILE A 79 12.95 -8.94 -6.88
C ILE A 79 13.18 -10.30 -7.54
N VAL A 80 12.12 -11.07 -7.80
CA VAL A 80 12.22 -12.38 -8.45
C VAL A 80 12.75 -12.27 -9.88
N SER A 81 12.36 -11.24 -10.65
CA SER A 81 12.91 -11.05 -11.99
C SER A 81 14.38 -10.64 -12.00
N ALA A 82 14.87 -9.97 -10.96
CA ALA A 82 16.27 -9.58 -10.84
C ALA A 82 17.21 -10.77 -10.51
N PHE A 83 16.66 -11.88 -9.99
CA PHE A 83 17.42 -13.09 -9.68
C PHE A 83 17.36 -14.19 -10.77
N LYS A 84 16.74 -13.90 -11.93
CA LYS A 84 16.73 -14.77 -13.11
C LYS A 84 17.71 -14.25 -14.16
#